data_AF-A0A2E0SAV1-F1
#
_entry.id   AF-A0A2E0SAV1-F1
#
_cell.length_a   1.000
_cell.length_b   1.000
_cell.length_c   1.000
_cell.angle_alpha   90.00
_cell.angle_beta   90.00
_cell.angle_gamma   90.00
#
_symmetry.space_group_name_H-M   'P 1'
#
loop_
_entity.id
_entity.type
_entity.pdbx_description
1 polymer ?
#
loop_
_entity_poly.entity_id
_entity_poly.type
_entity_poly.pdbx_seq_one_letter_code
_entity_poly.pdbx_strand_id
1 'polypeptide(L)'
;MAIPTAKTLEKGIINTKNSETGVRENREETDAELAERQADYDLWLANYYISKTQEIEQTGIGQLPHTDWTQLLDSNLTDESVAEFAAYRKQLKELSKDLLKGDSTPTDPNANVWDVDFPIHTLLPTEPTPVYKPEE
;
A
#
# COMPACT_ATOMS: atom_id res chain seq x y z
N MET A 1 14.90 7.01 2.49
CA MET A 1 15.52 6.04 1.55
C MET A 1 14.96 6.35 0.18
N ALA A 2 15.66 6.10 -0.92
CA ALA A 2 15.29 6.67 -2.22
C ALA A 2 14.21 5.87 -2.97
N ILE A 3 13.50 6.56 -3.87
CA ILE A 3 12.62 5.96 -4.87
C ILE A 3 13.43 4.97 -5.73
N PRO A 4 12.88 3.80 -6.10
CA PRO A 4 13.56 2.86 -6.97
C PRO A 4 13.86 3.46 -8.34
N THR A 5 15.00 3.11 -8.93
CA THR A 5 15.44 3.62 -10.23
C THR A 5 15.80 2.48 -11.18
N ALA A 6 15.72 2.73 -12.48
CA ALA A 6 16.18 1.77 -13.48
C ALA A 6 17.63 1.34 -13.22
N LYS A 7 17.87 0.03 -13.36
CA LYS A 7 19.21 -0.57 -13.25
C LYS A 7 19.27 -1.85 -14.07
N THR A 8 20.47 -2.15 -14.55
CA THR A 8 20.79 -3.45 -15.12
C THR A 8 21.16 -4.40 -13.99
N LEU A 9 20.50 -5.55 -13.94
CA LEU A 9 20.77 -6.59 -12.97
C LEU A 9 21.98 -7.43 -13.39
N GLU A 10 22.73 -7.91 -12.41
CA GLU A 10 23.85 -8.84 -12.61
C GLU A 10 23.44 -10.25 -12.19
N LYS A 11 24.09 -11.27 -12.76
CA LYS A 11 23.80 -12.69 -12.48
C LYS A 11 23.90 -12.98 -10.99
N GLY A 12 22.86 -13.60 -10.47
CA GLY A 12 22.80 -14.07 -9.08
C GLY A 12 23.27 -15.51 -8.88
N ILE A 13 23.25 -15.94 -7.63
CA ILE A 13 23.32 -17.35 -7.24
C ILE A 13 21.91 -17.81 -6.87
N ILE A 14 21.43 -18.84 -7.54
CA ILE A 14 20.10 -19.44 -7.30
C ILE A 14 20.28 -20.71 -6.48
N ASN A 15 19.49 -20.82 -5.41
CA ASN A 15 19.34 -22.06 -4.66
C ASN A 15 18.18 -22.87 -5.24
N THR A 16 18.50 -23.91 -6.00
CA THR A 16 17.51 -24.76 -6.66
C THR A 16 17.68 -26.21 -6.24
N LYS A 17 16.58 -26.97 -6.28
CA LYS A 17 16.61 -28.41 -6.00
C LYS A 17 17.03 -29.14 -7.27
N ASN A 18 18.16 -29.82 -7.22
CA ASN A 18 18.61 -30.69 -8.28
C ASN A 18 17.59 -31.84 -8.46
N SER A 19 17.07 -32.01 -9.67
CA SER A 19 16.01 -32.97 -9.97
C SER A 19 16.47 -34.43 -9.91
N GLU A 20 17.78 -34.68 -10.07
CA GLU A 20 18.36 -36.02 -10.09
C GLU A 20 18.76 -36.47 -8.68
N THR A 21 19.42 -35.59 -7.92
CA THR A 21 19.92 -35.90 -6.57
C THR A 21 18.89 -35.58 -5.49
N GLY A 22 17.91 -34.73 -5.78
CA GLY A 22 16.92 -34.24 -4.82
C GLY A 22 17.49 -33.25 -3.79
N VAL A 23 18.76 -32.87 -3.89
CA VAL A 23 19.45 -31.97 -2.96
C VAL A 23 19.36 -30.53 -3.46
N ARG A 24 19.33 -29.55 -2.55
CA ARG A 24 19.41 -28.13 -2.90
C ARG A 24 20.86 -27.74 -3.15
N GLU A 25 21.11 -27.18 -4.32
CA GLU A 25 22.43 -26.76 -4.78
C GLU A 25 22.37 -25.28 -5.17
N ASN A 26 23.46 -24.57 -4.84
CA ASN A 26 23.66 -23.21 -5.30
C ASN A 26 24.32 -23.27 -6.67
N ARG A 27 23.69 -22.66 -7.67
CA ARG A 27 24.28 -22.51 -9.01
C ARG A 27 24.20 -21.08 -9.49
N GLU A 28 25.01 -20.75 -10.48
CA GLU A 28 24.88 -19.49 -11.19
C GLU A 28 23.54 -19.41 -11.93
N GLU A 29 22.96 -18.22 -11.91
CA GLU A 29 21.80 -17.85 -12.73
C GLU A 29 22.16 -17.92 -14.21
N THR A 30 21.30 -18.53 -15.01
CA THR A 30 21.47 -18.58 -16.46
C THR A 30 21.12 -17.22 -17.09
N ASP A 31 21.57 -16.95 -18.32
CA ASP A 31 21.22 -15.71 -19.02
C ASP A 31 19.70 -15.56 -19.25
N ALA A 32 18.99 -16.67 -19.44
CA ALA A 32 17.53 -16.67 -19.59
C ALA A 32 16.83 -16.25 -18.28
N GLU A 33 17.26 -16.78 -17.14
CA GLU A 33 16.72 -16.41 -15.83
C GLU A 33 17.05 -14.95 -15.46
N LEU A 34 18.26 -14.49 -15.79
CA LEU A 34 18.63 -13.08 -15.62
C LEU A 34 17.73 -12.17 -16.47
N ALA A 35 17.45 -12.55 -17.71
CA ALA A 35 16.58 -11.79 -18.61
C ALA A 35 15.13 -11.74 -18.09
N GLU A 36 14.62 -12.85 -17.57
CA GLU A 36 13.30 -12.91 -16.90
C GLU A 36 13.26 -11.97 -15.69
N ARG A 37 14.26 -12.05 -14.81
CA ARG A 37 14.34 -11.20 -13.62
C ARG A 37 14.50 -9.71 -13.96
N GLN A 38 15.21 -9.39 -15.04
CA GLN A 38 15.29 -8.02 -15.54
C GLN A 38 13.92 -7.54 -16.04
N ALA A 39 13.19 -8.36 -16.80
CA ALA A 39 11.86 -8.03 -17.27
C ALA A 39 10.86 -7.82 -16.12
N ASP A 40 10.92 -8.66 -15.08
CA ASP A 40 10.11 -8.51 -13.87
C ASP A 40 10.44 -7.22 -13.11
N TYR A 41 11.74 -6.87 -13.01
CA TYR A 41 12.17 -5.64 -12.37
C TYR A 41 11.70 -4.39 -13.14
N ASP A 42 11.81 -4.41 -14.46
CA ASP A 42 11.37 -3.32 -15.31
C ASP A 42 9.84 -3.15 -15.24
N LEU A 43 9.09 -4.27 -15.22
CA LEU A 43 7.64 -4.26 -15.05
C LEU A 43 7.22 -3.73 -13.67
N TRP A 44 7.91 -4.18 -12.61
CA TRP A 44 7.68 -3.68 -11.26
C TRP A 44 7.94 -2.18 -11.17
N LEU A 45 9.06 -1.71 -11.75
CA LEU A 45 9.42 -0.29 -11.74
C LEU A 45 8.40 0.55 -12.51
N ALA A 46 7.93 0.07 -13.66
CA ALA A 46 6.89 0.74 -14.46
C ALA A 46 5.56 0.88 -13.70
N ASN A 47 5.25 -0.07 -12.82
CA ASN A 47 4.01 -0.08 -12.03
C ASN A 47 4.21 0.42 -10.58
N TYR A 48 5.40 0.86 -10.20
CA TYR A 48 5.76 1.15 -8.81
C TYR A 48 4.75 2.06 -8.11
N TYR A 49 4.42 3.19 -8.73
CA TYR A 49 3.50 4.17 -8.16
C TYR A 49 2.07 3.63 -8.02
N ILE A 50 1.61 2.82 -8.98
CA ILE A 50 0.31 2.17 -8.94
C ILE A 50 0.29 1.16 -7.77
N SER A 51 1.28 0.29 -7.68
CA SER A 51 1.39 -0.69 -6.60
C SER A 51 1.48 -0.01 -5.23
N LYS A 52 2.21 1.11 -5.11
CA LYS A 52 2.30 1.88 -3.87
C LYS A 52 0.95 2.47 -3.46
N THR A 53 0.18 3.02 -4.41
CA THR A 53 -1.18 3.50 -4.10
C THR A 53 -2.13 2.39 -3.65
N GLN A 54 -2.02 1.19 -4.22
CA GLN A 54 -2.80 0.04 -3.77
C GLN A 54 -2.44 -0.38 -2.34
N GLU A 55 -1.16 -0.35 -1.97
CA GLU A 55 -0.69 -0.61 -0.60
C GLU A 55 -1.27 0.41 0.39
N ILE A 56 -1.29 1.68 0.00
CA ILE A 56 -1.89 2.78 0.78
C ILE A 56 -3.39 2.56 0.99
N GLU A 57 -4.13 2.25 -0.07
CA GLU A 57 -5.56 1.97 0.01
C GLU A 57 -5.86 0.75 0.89
N GLN A 58 -5.09 -0.33 0.74
CA GLN A 58 -5.24 -1.53 1.56
C GLN A 58 -5.02 -1.24 3.04
N THR A 59 -4.09 -0.35 3.37
CA THR A 59 -3.88 0.08 4.76
C THR A 59 -5.11 0.78 5.33
N GLY A 60 -5.74 1.68 4.56
CA GLY A 60 -6.98 2.35 4.97
C GLY A 60 -8.17 1.41 5.09
N ILE A 61 -8.34 0.52 4.11
CA ILE A 61 -9.40 -0.50 4.12
C ILE A 61 -9.21 -1.45 5.31
N GLY A 62 -7.97 -1.80 5.64
CA GLY A 62 -7.63 -2.64 6.80
C GLY A 62 -8.04 -2.04 8.14
N GLN A 63 -8.19 -0.70 8.24
CA GLN A 63 -8.67 -0.04 9.46
C GLN A 63 -10.19 -0.05 9.62
N LEU A 64 -10.94 -0.24 8.53
CA LEU A 64 -12.40 -0.18 8.55
C LEU A 64 -13.07 -1.14 9.57
N PRO A 65 -12.59 -2.38 9.79
CA PRO A 65 -13.16 -3.28 10.78
C PRO A 65 -12.88 -2.87 12.24
N HIS A 66 -11.86 -2.02 12.48
CA HIS A 66 -11.46 -1.58 13.82
C HIS A 66 -12.23 -0.33 14.26
N THR A 67 -12.69 0.47 13.32
CA THR A 67 -13.63 1.56 13.58
C THR A 67 -14.97 0.95 13.98
N ASP A 68 -15.41 1.16 15.21
CA ASP A 68 -16.64 0.55 15.73
C ASP A 68 -17.89 1.16 15.07
N TRP A 69 -18.40 0.45 14.06
CA TRP A 69 -19.61 0.84 13.31
C TRP A 69 -20.90 0.71 14.12
N THR A 70 -20.89 -0.02 15.23
CA THR A 70 -22.12 -0.21 16.03
C THR A 70 -22.51 1.07 16.77
N GLN A 71 -21.56 1.98 17.03
CA GLN A 71 -21.84 3.28 17.65
C GLN A 71 -22.61 4.26 16.76
N LEU A 72 -22.52 4.14 15.43
CA LEU A 72 -23.28 5.00 14.49
C LEU A 72 -24.71 4.53 14.27
N LEU A 73 -24.97 3.24 14.48
CA LEU A 73 -26.29 2.64 14.36
C LEU A 73 -27.10 2.79 15.66
N ASP A 74 -26.43 2.86 16.82
CA ASP A 74 -27.07 3.28 18.06
C ASP A 74 -27.34 4.78 18.04
N SER A 75 -28.63 5.13 18.00
CA SER A 75 -29.20 6.47 17.79
C SER A 75 -28.77 7.59 18.77
N ASN A 76 -27.90 7.27 19.72
CA ASN A 76 -27.51 8.16 20.81
C ASN A 76 -26.33 9.07 20.46
N LEU A 77 -25.78 9.02 19.24
CA LEU A 77 -24.82 10.04 18.76
C LEU A 77 -25.55 11.29 18.23
N THR A 78 -24.87 12.43 18.31
CA THR A 78 -25.29 13.67 17.63
C THR A 78 -25.17 13.53 16.10
N ASP A 79 -26.00 14.26 15.34
CA ASP A 79 -25.96 14.23 13.87
C ASP A 79 -24.60 14.69 13.31
N GLU A 80 -23.95 15.62 14.01
CA GLU A 80 -22.58 16.09 13.70
C GLU A 80 -21.57 14.94 13.84
N SER A 81 -21.61 14.20 14.95
CA SER A 81 -20.73 13.05 15.16
C SER A 81 -20.95 11.96 14.10
N VAL A 82 -22.21 11.68 13.73
CA VAL A 82 -22.52 10.73 12.66
C VAL A 82 -21.90 11.16 11.32
N ALA A 83 -21.97 12.45 10.98
CA ALA A 83 -21.37 12.98 9.76
C ALA A 83 -19.84 12.90 9.78
N GLU A 84 -19.20 13.15 10.91
CA GLU A 84 -17.74 13.06 11.08
C GLU A 84 -17.22 11.64 10.86
N PHE A 85 -17.85 10.63 11.46
CA PHE A 85 -17.46 9.24 11.22
C PHE A 85 -17.72 8.78 9.78
N ALA A 86 -18.80 9.26 9.15
CA ALA A 86 -19.06 8.98 7.73
C ALA A 86 -17.96 9.58 6.83
N ALA A 87 -17.50 10.80 7.13
CA ALA A 87 -16.39 11.44 6.44
C ALA A 87 -15.06 10.70 6.66
N TYR A 88 -14.77 10.33 7.91
CA TYR A 88 -13.59 9.52 8.28
C TYR A 88 -13.54 8.20 7.48
N ARG A 89 -14.66 7.47 7.40
CA ARG A 89 -14.72 6.22 6.62
C ARG A 89 -14.48 6.45 5.13
N LYS A 90 -14.97 7.56 4.59
CA LYS A 90 -14.73 7.92 3.20
C LYS A 90 -13.24 8.18 2.97
N GLN A 91 -12.59 8.92 3.87
CA GLN A 91 -11.15 9.16 3.80
C GLN A 91 -10.34 7.87 3.88
N LEU A 92 -10.70 6.93 4.76
CA LEU A 92 -10.04 5.61 4.84
C LEU A 92 -10.14 4.81 3.52
N LYS A 93 -11.23 4.94 2.78
CA LYS A 93 -11.40 4.28 1.46
C LYS A 93 -10.68 5.00 0.32
N GLU A 94 -10.33 6.26 0.53
CA GLU A 94 -9.81 7.18 -0.50
C GLU A 94 -8.43 7.74 -0.07
N LEU A 95 -7.60 6.98 0.65
CA LEU A 95 -6.31 7.47 1.18
C LEU A 95 -5.28 7.84 0.12
N SER A 96 -5.29 7.13 -1.01
CA SER A 96 -4.41 7.36 -2.15
C SER A 96 -4.94 8.45 -3.09
N LYS A 97 -6.14 8.97 -2.81
CA LYS A 97 -6.82 9.90 -3.69
C LYS A 97 -5.95 11.13 -3.88
N ASP A 98 -5.83 11.55 -5.13
CA ASP A 98 -5.01 12.69 -5.57
C ASP A 98 -3.48 12.46 -5.51
N LEU A 99 -3.00 11.27 -5.17
CA LEU A 99 -1.56 10.96 -5.27
C LEU A 99 -1.10 10.71 -6.71
N LEU A 100 -1.99 10.18 -7.56
CA LEU A 100 -1.72 9.97 -8.98
C LEU A 100 -2.62 10.86 -9.85
N LYS A 101 -2.06 11.28 -10.99
CA LYS A 101 -2.80 11.84 -12.12
C LYS A 101 -3.48 10.70 -12.89
N GLY A 102 -4.39 11.07 -13.79
CA GLY A 102 -5.15 10.09 -14.59
C GLY A 102 -4.30 9.18 -15.49
N ASP A 103 -3.03 9.52 -15.74
CA ASP A 103 -2.05 8.72 -16.48
C ASP A 103 -1.15 7.87 -15.57
N SER A 104 -1.54 7.68 -14.30
CA SER A 104 -0.77 6.94 -13.29
C SER A 104 0.59 7.54 -12.95
N THR A 105 0.83 8.81 -13.28
CA THR A 105 2.02 9.54 -12.84
C THR A 105 1.76 10.24 -11.49
N PRO A 106 2.77 10.35 -10.60
CA PRO A 106 2.63 11.12 -9.36
C PRO A 106 2.21 12.57 -9.59
N THR A 107 1.33 13.08 -8.74
CA THR A 107 1.00 14.52 -8.67
C THR A 107 2.20 15.34 -8.19
N ASP A 108 2.87 14.88 -7.13
CA ASP A 108 4.17 15.35 -6.66
C ASP A 108 5.17 14.18 -6.58
N PRO A 109 6.14 14.07 -7.51
CA PRO A 109 7.09 12.97 -7.53
C PRO A 109 8.12 13.00 -6.40
N ASN A 110 8.26 14.11 -5.67
CA ASN A 110 9.22 14.24 -4.56
C ASN A 110 8.56 14.03 -3.19
N ALA A 111 7.28 13.70 -3.14
CA ALA A 111 6.59 13.44 -1.89
C ALA A 111 7.18 12.19 -1.20
N ASN A 112 7.41 12.28 0.11
CA ASN A 112 8.00 11.21 0.92
C ASN A 112 7.21 9.90 0.85
N VAL A 113 5.91 9.95 0.51
CA VAL A 113 5.04 8.77 0.37
C VAL A 113 5.57 7.76 -0.66
N TRP A 114 6.39 8.22 -1.61
CA TRP A 114 7.01 7.39 -2.64
C TRP A 114 8.29 6.69 -2.19
N ASP A 115 8.83 7.02 -1.01
CA ASP A 115 9.96 6.30 -0.46
C ASP A 115 9.56 4.85 -0.15
N VAL A 116 10.46 3.89 -0.44
CA VAL A 116 10.21 2.45 -0.26
C VAL A 116 9.75 2.15 1.17
N ASP A 117 10.45 2.71 2.16
CA ASP A 117 10.23 2.48 3.58
C ASP A 117 9.32 3.53 4.23
N PHE A 118 8.58 4.31 3.43
CA PHE A 118 7.65 5.28 3.98
C PHE A 118 6.62 4.57 4.88
N PRO A 119 6.45 5.03 6.13
CA PRO A 119 5.51 4.42 7.07
C PRO A 119 4.07 4.75 6.69
N ILE A 120 3.45 3.97 5.78
CA ILE A 120 2.12 4.24 5.20
C ILE A 120 1.04 4.52 6.25
N HIS A 121 1.13 3.90 7.43
CA HIS A 121 0.22 4.10 8.55
C HIS A 121 0.19 5.56 9.06
N THR A 122 1.19 6.39 8.75
CA THR A 122 1.14 7.83 9.05
C THR A 122 0.17 8.61 8.17
N LEU A 123 -0.34 8.02 7.08
CA LEU A 123 -1.40 8.60 6.25
C LEU A 123 -2.80 8.40 6.83
N LEU A 124 -2.94 7.55 7.85
CA LEU A 124 -4.24 7.28 8.45
C LEU A 124 -4.77 8.55 9.11
N PRO A 125 -5.99 9.00 8.78
CA PRO A 125 -6.63 10.10 9.48
C PRO A 125 -6.85 9.74 10.95
N THR A 126 -7.00 10.75 11.79
CA THR A 126 -7.37 10.56 13.19
C THR A 126 -8.85 10.18 13.27
N GLU A 127 -9.16 9.13 14.03
CA GLU A 127 -10.54 8.73 14.30
C GLU A 127 -11.28 9.82 15.10
N PRO A 128 -12.51 10.21 14.71
CA PRO A 128 -13.32 11.15 15.47
C PRO A 128 -13.63 10.63 16.88
N THR A 129 -13.79 11.54 17.84
CA THR A 129 -14.27 11.19 19.18
C THR A 129 -15.80 11.19 19.19
N PRO A 130 -16.47 10.13 19.68
CA PRO A 130 -17.93 10.08 19.70
C PRO A 130 -18.52 11.14 20.64
N VAL A 131 -19.56 11.84 20.18
CA VAL A 131 -20.34 12.79 20.98
C VAL A 131 -21.78 12.32 21.06
N TYR A 132 -22.20 11.95 22.27
CA TYR A 132 -23.55 11.45 22.55
C TYR A 132 -24.55 12.58 22.80
N LYS A 133 -25.81 12.33 22.47
CA LYS A 133 -26.95 13.16 22.84
C LYS A 133 -27.09 13.17 24.39
N PRO A 134 -27.64 14.24 24.97
CA PRO A 134 -27.96 14.27 26.40
C PRO A 134 -28.90 13.10 26.73
N GLU A 135 -28.70 12.43 27.87
CA GLU A 135 -29.65 11.44 28.38
C GLU A 135 -30.99 12.15 28.67
N GLU A 136 -32.10 11.60 28.12
CA GLU A 136 -33.48 12.05 28.40
C GLU A 136 -33.94 11.65 29.82
#